data_AF-A0A1U8PQZ2-F1
#
_entry.id   AF-A0A1U8PQZ2-F1
#
_cell.length_a   1.000
_cell.length_b   1.000
_cell.length_c   1.000
_cell.angle_alpha   90.00
_cell.angle_beta   90.00
_cell.angle_gamma   90.00
#
_symmetry.space_group_name_H-M   'P 1'
#
loop_
_entity.id
_entity.type
_entity.pdbx_description
1 polymer ?
#
loop_
_entity_poly.entity_id
_entity_poly.type
_entity_poly.pdbx_seq_one_letter_code
_entity_poly.pdbx_strand_id
1 'polypeptide(L)'
;MRVNVWPKVYVQGGKKEEEPLELEVYNQGMFKTELCNKWQETAACPYGDHCQFAHGIEELRPVIRHPRYKTEVRRVILAGDVCPYGHRCHFRHAQTEQEKFMGFLKPSTR
;
A
#
# COMPACT_ATOMS: atom_id res chain seq x y z
N MET A 1 -35.28 -11.43 -52.21
CA MET A 1 -35.74 -12.44 -51.24
C MET A 1 -34.97 -12.25 -49.95
N ARG A 2 -35.65 -11.85 -48.87
CA ARG A 2 -35.06 -11.67 -47.54
C ARG A 2 -35.09 -13.03 -46.83
N VAL A 3 -33.93 -13.54 -46.44
CA VAL A 3 -33.81 -14.45 -45.30
C VAL A 3 -32.74 -13.88 -44.38
N ASN A 4 -33.20 -13.19 -43.34
CA ASN A 4 -32.34 -12.73 -42.25
C ASN A 4 -32.00 -13.96 -41.40
N VAL A 5 -30.80 -14.49 -41.55
CA VAL A 5 -30.25 -15.48 -40.62
C VAL A 5 -29.72 -14.70 -39.42
N TRP A 6 -30.51 -14.63 -38.35
CA TRP A 6 -30.01 -14.18 -37.06
C TRP A 6 -29.25 -15.34 -36.40
N PRO A 7 -27.93 -15.23 -36.18
CA PRO A 7 -27.21 -16.23 -35.39
C PRO A 7 -27.75 -16.18 -33.96
N LYS A 8 -28.29 -17.33 -33.52
CA LYS A 8 -28.77 -17.55 -32.16
C LYS A 8 -27.56 -17.64 -31.24
N VAL A 9 -27.12 -16.49 -30.72
CA VAL A 9 -26.03 -16.45 -29.73
C VAL A 9 -26.62 -16.82 -28.37
N TYR A 10 -26.19 -17.96 -27.82
CA TYR A 10 -26.48 -18.33 -26.44
C TYR A 10 -25.62 -17.47 -25.52
N VAL A 11 -26.26 -16.62 -24.72
CA VAL A 11 -25.58 -15.83 -23.69
C VAL A 11 -25.46 -16.70 -22.44
N GLN A 12 -24.26 -17.18 -22.15
CA GLN A 12 -23.98 -17.85 -20.87
C GLN A 12 -24.08 -16.80 -19.76
N GLY A 13 -25.15 -16.89 -18.97
CA GLY A 13 -25.31 -16.16 -17.73
C GLY A 13 -24.24 -16.59 -16.72
N GLY A 14 -23.19 -15.78 -16.61
CA GLY A 14 -22.27 -15.82 -15.49
C GLY A 14 -22.78 -14.89 -14.41
N LYS A 15 -23.52 -15.41 -13.44
CA LYS A 15 -23.55 -14.79 -12.10
C LYS A 15 -22.18 -15.06 -11.50
N LYS A 16 -21.30 -14.06 -11.49
CA LYS A 16 -20.11 -14.08 -10.64
C LYS A 16 -20.29 -12.98 -9.61
N GLU A 17 -20.40 -13.43 -8.38
CA GLU A 17 -20.41 -12.62 -7.17
C GLU A 17 -19.22 -11.65 -7.22
N GLU A 18 -19.51 -10.36 -7.05
CA GLU A 18 -18.51 -9.30 -7.04
C GLU A 18 -17.82 -9.26 -5.66
N GLU A 19 -16.78 -10.08 -5.48
CA GLU A 19 -15.89 -10.16 -4.31
C GLU A 19 -14.66 -10.99 -4.75
N PRO A 20 -13.40 -10.74 -4.35
CA PRO A 20 -12.69 -9.55 -3.88
C PRO A 20 -11.43 -9.29 -4.75
N LEU A 21 -11.54 -8.48 -5.81
CA LEU A 21 -10.39 -8.11 -6.65
C LEU A 21 -9.42 -7.13 -5.94
N GLU A 22 -9.87 -6.48 -4.86
CA GLU A 22 -9.08 -5.44 -4.19
C GLU A 22 -7.95 -6.02 -3.31
N LEU A 23 -8.11 -7.19 -2.69
CA LEU A 23 -7.17 -7.64 -1.66
C LEU A 23 -5.85 -8.21 -2.23
N GLU A 24 -5.88 -8.76 -3.44
CA GLU A 24 -4.72 -9.41 -4.06
C GLU A 24 -3.66 -8.40 -4.53
N VAL A 25 -4.08 -7.23 -4.99
CA VAL A 25 -3.19 -6.18 -5.51
C VAL A 25 -2.27 -5.62 -4.40
N TYR A 26 -2.78 -5.50 -3.17
CA TYR A 26 -2.01 -4.98 -2.04
C TYR A 26 -0.96 -5.95 -1.48
N ASN A 27 -0.94 -7.22 -1.95
CA ASN A 27 -0.01 -8.26 -1.52
C ASN A 27 1.17 -8.49 -2.49
N GLN A 28 1.47 -7.51 -3.35
CA GLN A 28 2.53 -7.53 -4.37
C GLN A 28 3.99 -7.72 -3.89
N GLY A 29 4.23 -7.79 -2.57
CA GLY A 29 5.56 -7.99 -1.97
C GLY A 29 6.48 -6.78 -1.98
N MET A 30 7.68 -6.96 -1.39
CA MET A 30 8.67 -5.90 -1.13
C MET A 30 9.90 -5.95 -2.04
N PHE A 31 9.87 -6.78 -3.08
CA PHE A 31 11.01 -6.93 -3.98
C PHE A 31 11.20 -5.66 -4.82
N LYS A 32 12.39 -5.09 -4.74
CA LYS A 32 12.83 -3.88 -5.45
C LYS A 32 11.94 -2.67 -5.19
N THR A 33 11.30 -2.58 -4.02
CA THR A 33 10.40 -1.46 -3.68
C THR A 33 11.11 -0.29 -3.00
N GLU A 34 12.37 -0.46 -2.64
CA GLU A 34 13.23 0.55 -2.01
C GLU A 34 14.62 0.50 -2.67
N LEU A 35 15.32 1.64 -2.68
CA LEU A 35 16.67 1.75 -3.25
C LEU A 35 17.70 1.06 -2.34
N CYS A 36 18.72 0.47 -2.97
CA CYS A 36 19.82 -0.19 -2.29
C CYS A 36 20.84 0.85 -1.81
N ASN A 37 20.93 1.06 -0.48
CA ASN A 37 21.88 2.00 0.10
C ASN A 37 23.34 1.71 -0.30
N LYS A 38 23.77 0.44 -0.27
CA LYS A 38 25.15 0.06 -0.62
C LYS A 38 25.50 0.41 -2.06
N TRP A 39 24.56 0.15 -2.97
CA TRP A 39 24.74 0.50 -4.37
C TRP A 39 24.76 2.03 -4.56
N GLN A 40 23.89 2.77 -3.89
CA GLN A 40 23.90 4.23 -3.95
C GLN A 40 25.21 4.85 -3.42
N GLU A 41 25.76 4.29 -2.34
CA GLU A 41 26.96 4.82 -1.70
C GLU A 41 28.24 4.45 -2.45
N THR A 42 28.32 3.23 -2.99
CA THR A 42 29.59 2.66 -3.49
C THR A 42 29.55 2.24 -4.95
N ALA A 43 28.40 2.34 -5.62
CA ALA A 43 28.13 1.76 -6.94
C ALA A 43 28.39 0.24 -7.01
N ALA A 44 28.48 -0.43 -5.86
CA ALA A 44 28.71 -1.86 -5.73
C ALA A 44 27.78 -2.45 -4.68
N CYS A 45 27.25 -3.64 -4.95
CA CYS A 45 26.39 -4.37 -4.02
C CYS A 45 26.88 -5.82 -3.93
N PRO A 46 27.17 -6.34 -2.71
CA PRO A 46 27.67 -7.71 -2.55
C PRO A 46 26.63 -8.77 -2.95
N TYR A 47 25.36 -8.39 -3.08
CA TYR A 47 24.28 -9.28 -3.49
C TYR A 47 24.09 -9.36 -5.01
N GLY A 48 24.76 -8.49 -5.77
CA GLY A 48 24.62 -8.43 -7.23
C GLY A 48 23.14 -8.39 -7.66
N ASP A 49 22.81 -9.12 -8.71
CA ASP A 49 21.46 -9.15 -9.28
C ASP A 49 20.40 -9.76 -8.34
N HIS A 50 20.83 -10.50 -7.31
CA HIS A 50 19.95 -11.08 -6.29
C HIS A 50 19.60 -10.09 -5.17
N CYS A 51 20.07 -8.84 -5.25
CA CYS A 51 19.72 -7.83 -4.27
C CYS A 51 18.20 -7.62 -4.25
N GLN A 52 17.58 -7.69 -3.06
CA GLN A 52 16.15 -7.43 -2.90
C GLN A 52 15.78 -5.94 -3.04
N PHE A 53 16.77 -5.05 -3.05
CA PHE A 53 16.62 -3.61 -3.21
C PHE A 53 17.03 -3.18 -4.62
N ALA A 54 16.48 -2.07 -5.09
CA ALA A 54 16.73 -1.54 -6.43
C ALA A 54 18.08 -0.83 -6.52
N HIS A 55 18.88 -1.18 -7.53
CA HIS A 55 20.16 -0.52 -7.85
C HIS A 55 19.98 0.78 -8.65
N GLY A 56 18.75 1.18 -8.93
CA GLY A 56 18.44 2.44 -9.60
C GLY A 56 16.96 2.63 -9.75
N ILE A 57 16.55 3.77 -10.31
CA ILE A 57 15.14 4.07 -10.59
C ILE A 57 14.56 3.07 -11.59
N GLU A 58 15.39 2.55 -12.51
CA GLU A 58 15.00 1.55 -13.51
C GLU A 58 14.59 0.21 -12.89
N GLU A 59 15.19 -0.18 -11.76
CA GLU A 59 14.81 -1.39 -11.03
C GLU A 59 13.71 -1.12 -9.98
N LEU A 60 13.43 0.14 -9.65
CA LEU A 60 12.55 0.51 -8.54
C LEU A 60 11.08 0.27 -8.90
N ARG A 61 10.45 -0.66 -8.18
CA ARG A 61 9.04 -1.03 -8.34
C ARG A 61 8.13 -0.16 -7.46
N PRO A 62 6.98 0.31 -7.99
CA PRO A 62 6.00 1.04 -7.20
C PRO A 62 5.35 0.15 -6.14
N VAL A 63 4.98 0.75 -5.00
CA VAL A 63 4.25 0.08 -3.92
C VAL A 63 2.80 0.48 -3.94
N ILE A 64 1.91 -0.45 -4.30
CA ILE A 64 0.47 -0.27 -4.09
C ILE A 64 0.19 -0.57 -2.61
N ARG A 65 -0.24 0.46 -1.88
CA ARG A 65 -0.51 0.39 -0.44
C ARG A 65 -2.00 0.17 -0.22
N HIS A 66 -2.35 -0.60 0.81
CA HIS A 66 -3.74 -0.76 1.23
C HIS A 66 -4.38 0.62 1.52
N PRO A 67 -5.68 0.84 1.24
CA PRO A 67 -6.36 2.12 1.48
C PRO A 67 -6.28 2.62 2.94
N ARG A 68 -6.03 1.71 3.89
CA ARG A 68 -5.82 2.02 5.32
C ARG A 68 -4.39 2.42 5.69
N TYR A 69 -3.48 2.52 4.72
CA TYR A 69 -2.11 2.95 5.00
C TYR A 69 -2.11 4.41 5.47
N LYS A 70 -1.49 4.67 6.63
CA LYS A 70 -1.40 5.99 7.25
C LYS A 70 -2.76 6.70 7.41
N THR A 71 -3.84 5.96 7.66
CA THR A 71 -5.14 6.56 8.01
C THR A 71 -5.24 6.89 9.50
N GLU A 72 -4.63 6.09 10.36
CA GLU A 72 -4.67 6.25 11.82
C GLU A 72 -3.32 6.75 12.35
N VAL A 73 -3.33 7.49 13.47
CA VAL A 73 -2.11 7.97 14.15
C VAL A 73 -1.53 6.87 15.04
N ARG A 74 -0.21 6.72 15.05
CA ARG A 74 0.46 5.73 15.89
C ARG A 74 0.30 6.12 17.37
N ARG A 75 -0.17 5.18 18.21
CA ARG A 75 -0.35 5.41 19.66
C ARG A 75 0.89 5.96 20.38
N VAL A 76 2.09 5.46 20.06
CA VAL A 76 3.32 5.96 20.70
C VAL A 76 3.59 7.43 20.38
N ILE A 77 3.19 7.90 19.20
CA ILE A 77 3.31 9.31 18.82
C ILE A 77 2.32 10.17 19.60
N LEU A 78 1.13 9.63 19.92
CA LEU A 78 0.16 10.32 20.80
C LEU A 78 0.68 10.44 22.24
N ALA A 79 1.51 9.49 22.68
CA ALA A 79 2.18 9.52 23.97
C ALA A 79 3.44 10.42 23.98
N GLY A 80 3.84 10.98 22.83
CA GLY A 80 5.05 11.79 22.70
C GLY A 80 6.35 10.98 22.52
N ASP A 81 6.24 9.66 22.32
CA ASP A 81 7.37 8.76 22.16
C ASP A 81 7.80 8.62 20.69
N VAL A 82 9.08 8.26 20.48
CA VAL A 82 9.63 7.98 19.15
C VAL A 82 9.14 6.62 18.64
N CYS A 83 8.69 6.58 17.38
CA CYS A 83 8.28 5.32 16.78
C CYS A 83 9.50 4.47 16.35
N PRO A 84 9.62 3.20 16.81
CA PRO A 84 10.75 2.34 16.45
C PRO A 84 10.80 1.96 14.96
N TYR A 85 9.68 2.10 14.25
CA TYR A 85 9.61 1.79 12.80
C TYR A 85 9.98 2.99 11.92
N GLY A 86 10.13 4.19 12.49
CA GLY A 86 10.49 5.40 11.75
C GLY A 86 9.61 5.63 10.52
N HIS A 87 10.24 5.99 9.40
CA HIS A 87 9.53 6.27 8.14
C HIS A 87 8.83 5.04 7.52
N ARG A 88 9.19 3.82 7.94
CA ARG A 88 8.54 2.56 7.53
C ARG A 88 7.24 2.27 8.29
N CYS A 89 6.89 3.10 9.27
CA CYS A 89 5.64 2.94 10.01
C CYS A 89 4.42 3.04 9.07
N HIS A 90 3.47 2.11 9.23
CA HIS A 90 2.21 2.09 8.49
C HIS A 90 1.17 3.07 9.05
N PHE A 91 1.45 3.70 10.18
CA PHE A 91 0.59 4.68 10.86
C PHE A 91 1.19 6.09 10.72
N ARG A 92 0.36 7.12 10.93
CA ARG A 92 0.81 8.52 10.90
C ARG A 92 1.64 8.87 12.13
N HIS A 93 2.62 9.75 11.92
CA HIS A 93 3.44 10.36 12.96
C HIS A 93 3.07 11.83 13.24
N ALA A 94 1.84 12.21 12.90
CA ALA A 94 1.27 13.52 13.21
C ALA A 94 -0.25 13.38 13.38
N GLN A 95 -0.83 14.17 14.28
CA GLN A 95 -2.28 14.31 14.43
C GLN A 95 -2.81 15.36 13.45
N THR A 96 -4.02 15.15 12.94
CA THR A 96 -4.76 16.18 12.19
C THR A 96 -5.32 17.24 13.13
N GLU A 97 -5.57 18.45 12.62
CA GLU A 97 -6.18 19.53 13.40
C GLU A 97 -7.56 19.14 13.96
N GLN A 98 -8.31 18.31 13.22
CA GLN A 98 -9.61 17.78 13.62
C GLN A 98 -9.50 16.83 14.82
N GLU A 99 -8.50 15.96 14.84
CA GLU A 99 -8.24 15.05 15.96
C GLU A 99 -7.77 15.81 17.20
N LYS A 100 -6.92 16.83 17.01
CA LYS A 100 -6.53 17.75 18.10
C LYS A 100 -7.76 18.43 18.69
N PHE A 101 -8.68 18.92 17.85
CA PHE A 101 -9.91 19.57 18.29
C PHE A 101 -10.86 18.61 19.03
N MET A 102 -11.05 17.38 18.54
CA MET A 102 -11.89 16.37 19.19
C MET A 102 -11.31 15.83 20.50
N GLY A 103 -9.98 15.93 20.70
CA GLY A 103 -9.32 15.58 21.96
C GLY A 103 -9.77 16.43 23.15
N PHE A 104 -10.22 17.66 22.92
CA PHE A 104 -10.77 18.55 23.96
C PHE A 104 -12.20 18.22 24.38
N LEU A 105 -12.91 17.39 23.60
CA LEU A 105 -14.33 17.10 23.79
C LEU A 105 -14.61 15.71 24.40
N LYS A 106 -13.59 14.86 24.56
CA LYS A 106 -13.77 13.56 25.23
C LYS A 106 -13.61 13.73 26.75
N PRO A 107 -14.66 13.46 27.55
CA PRO A 107 -14.53 13.44 29.00
C PRO A 107 -13.56 12.34 29.41
N SER A 108 -12.59 12.68 30.27
CA SER A 108 -11.74 11.71 30.95
C SER A 108 -12.58 10.93 31.96
N THR A 109 -13.23 9.85 31.53
CA THR A 109 -13.72 8.84 32.47
C THR A 109 -12.52 8.14 33.10
N ARG A 110 -12.28 8.46 34.38
CA ARG A 110 -11.52 7.63 35.31
C ARG A 110 -12.45 6.57 35.88
#